data_AF-A0A6D2KJ03-F1
#
_entry.id   AF-A0A6D2KJ03-F1
#
_cell.length_a   1.000
_cell.length_b   1.000
_cell.length_c   1.000
_cell.angle_alpha   90.00
_cell.angle_beta   90.00
_cell.angle_gamma   90.00
#
_symmetry.space_group_name_H-M   'P 1'
#
loop_
_entity.id
_entity.type
_entity.pdbx_description
1 polymer ?
#
loop_
_entity_poly.entity_id
_entity_poly.type
_entity_poly.pdbx_seq_one_letter_code
_entity_poly.pdbx_strand_id
1 'polypeptide(L)'
;MATSDQSPPHNVFVYGSFQEPAIAGLILECTPVIVSAKLHGFHLYRLKGRLHPCIAPSDNGIVKGKILTGLTDAQLENLDMIEGTEYVRKTVEVVLTDTSEKKKVETYVWAKEDDPNMYGEWDFEEWKPLHMEAFLEGFKQFMEWKKNPDGKPMAKFDKYVLEDPPAE
;
A
#
# COMPACT_ATOMS: atom_id res chain seq x y z
N MET A 1 33.84 0.25 -3.77
CA MET A 1 33.40 1.62 -4.06
C MET A 1 31.90 1.65 -3.87
N ALA A 2 31.42 2.26 -2.79
CA ALA A 2 29.99 2.35 -2.51
C ALA A 2 29.43 3.50 -3.36
N THR A 3 28.72 3.17 -4.41
CA THR A 3 27.88 4.15 -5.13
C THR A 3 26.78 4.56 -4.17
N SER A 4 26.91 5.75 -3.59
CA SER A 4 25.82 6.41 -2.88
C SER A 4 24.69 6.64 -3.88
N ASP A 5 23.57 5.94 -3.69
CA ASP A 5 22.30 6.33 -4.28
C ASP A 5 21.97 7.72 -3.73
N GLN A 6 22.11 8.74 -4.59
CA GLN A 6 21.91 10.15 -4.25
C GLN A 6 20.51 10.64 -4.63
N SER A 7 19.52 9.75 -4.68
CA SER A 7 18.12 10.15 -4.73
C SER A 7 17.69 10.61 -3.33
N PRO A 8 16.97 11.75 -3.20
CA PRO A 8 16.39 12.13 -1.92
C PRO A 8 15.47 11.00 -1.44
N PRO A 9 15.46 10.69 -0.13
CA PRO A 9 14.67 9.60 0.39
C PRO A 9 13.18 9.81 0.12
N HIS A 10 12.50 8.74 -0.29
CA HIS A 10 11.08 8.78 -0.61
C HIS A 10 10.22 8.72 0.64
N ASN A 11 9.05 9.35 0.56
CA ASN A 11 8.03 9.27 1.58
C ASN A 11 6.74 8.82 0.91
N VAL A 12 6.17 7.71 1.37
CA VAL A 12 4.99 7.11 0.75
C VAL A 12 3.84 7.06 1.75
N PHE A 13 2.72 7.68 1.41
CA PHE A 13 1.47 7.56 2.15
C PHE A 13 0.77 6.26 1.77
N VAL A 14 0.46 5.46 2.77
CA VAL A 14 -0.18 4.15 2.67
C VAL A 14 -1.46 4.14 3.49
N TYR A 15 -2.49 3.50 2.94
CA TYR A 15 -3.85 3.49 3.47
C TYR A 15 -4.48 2.09 3.51
N GLY A 16 -3.74 1.06 3.07
CA GLY A 16 -4.17 -0.34 3.08
C GLY A 16 -3.28 -1.21 3.97
N SER A 17 -2.93 -2.40 3.48
CA SER A 17 -2.14 -3.41 4.19
C SER A 17 -0.76 -2.92 4.65
N PHE A 18 -0.10 -2.06 3.87
CA PHE A 18 1.20 -1.47 4.20
C PHE A 18 1.20 -0.56 5.44
N GLN A 19 0.04 -0.26 6.03
CA GLN A 19 -0.03 0.43 7.32
C GLN A 19 0.43 -0.44 8.50
N GLU A 20 0.43 -1.77 8.34
CA GLU A 20 0.86 -2.72 9.36
C GLU A 20 2.39 -2.84 9.38
N PRO A 21 3.07 -2.51 10.50
CA PRO A 21 4.54 -2.58 10.58
C PRO A 21 5.14 -3.92 10.17
N ALA A 22 4.48 -5.05 10.50
CA ALA A 22 4.97 -6.38 10.11
C ALA A 22 4.98 -6.58 8.59
N ILE A 23 3.94 -6.10 7.89
CA ILE A 23 3.84 -6.16 6.43
C ILE A 23 4.83 -5.21 5.78
N ALA A 24 4.86 -3.95 6.23
CA ALA A 24 5.77 -2.95 5.71
C ALA A 24 7.23 -3.37 5.89
N GLY A 25 7.59 -3.91 7.06
CA GLY A 25 8.96 -4.32 7.32
C GLY A 25 9.42 -5.55 6.52
N LEU A 26 8.48 -6.46 6.23
CA LEU A 26 8.75 -7.60 5.33
C LEU A 26 9.08 -7.13 3.91
N ILE A 27 8.27 -6.21 3.36
CA ILE A 27 8.44 -5.73 1.99
C ILE A 27 9.64 -4.77 1.84
N LEU A 28 9.92 -3.97 2.87
CA LEU A 28 11.04 -3.02 2.85
C LEU A 28 12.37 -3.65 3.30
N GLU A 29 12.34 -4.90 3.77
CA GLU A 29 13.46 -5.62 4.38
C GLU A 29 14.16 -4.82 5.50
N CYS A 30 13.42 -3.96 6.20
CA CYS A 30 13.89 -3.14 7.31
C CYS A 30 12.75 -2.79 8.27
N THR A 31 13.04 -2.10 9.37
CA THR A 31 11.98 -1.51 10.21
C THR A 31 11.75 -0.07 9.74
N PRO A 32 10.65 0.22 9.01
CA PRO A 32 10.39 1.58 8.54
C PRO A 32 10.02 2.51 9.71
N VAL A 33 10.37 3.78 9.56
CA VAL A 33 9.81 4.84 10.38
C VAL A 33 8.43 5.17 9.81
N ILE A 34 7.40 5.06 10.66
CA ILE A 34 6.00 5.21 10.26
C ILE A 34 5.39 6.38 11.03
N VAL A 35 4.74 7.30 10.31
CA VAL A 35 4.08 8.48 10.90
C VAL A 35 2.62 8.55 10.47
N SER A 36 1.71 8.80 11.40
CA SER A 36 0.27 8.91 11.10
C SER A 36 -0.05 10.20 10.35
N ALA A 37 -0.89 10.11 9.31
CA ALA A 37 -1.28 11.27 8.50
C ALA A 37 -2.70 11.13 7.92
N LYS A 38 -3.21 12.23 7.38
CA LYS A 38 -4.51 12.31 6.71
C LYS A 38 -4.35 12.88 5.31
N LEU A 39 -4.94 12.21 4.33
CA LEU A 39 -5.03 12.66 2.94
C LEU A 39 -6.44 13.21 2.71
N HIS A 40 -6.54 14.47 2.28
CA HIS A 40 -7.81 15.13 1.98
C HIS A 40 -8.09 15.08 0.48
N GLY A 41 -9.37 15.13 0.09
CA GLY A 41 -9.80 15.12 -1.30
C GLY A 41 -9.86 13.71 -1.92
N PHE A 42 -9.81 12.67 -1.09
CA PHE A 42 -9.86 11.27 -1.50
C PHE A 42 -10.79 10.47 -0.61
N HIS A 43 -11.43 9.45 -1.17
CA HIS A 43 -12.20 8.46 -0.41
C HIS A 43 -11.56 7.08 -0.53
N LEU A 44 -11.64 6.29 0.55
CA LEU A 44 -11.05 4.96 0.66
C LEU A 44 -12.13 3.91 0.44
N TYR A 45 -12.12 3.29 -0.74
CA TYR A 45 -13.13 2.35 -1.19
C TYR A 45 -12.75 0.90 -0.93
N ARG A 46 -13.75 0.06 -0.70
CA ARG A 46 -13.64 -1.39 -0.94
C ARG A 46 -13.78 -1.67 -2.43
N LEU A 47 -13.19 -2.79 -2.87
CA LEU A 47 -13.29 -3.29 -4.23
C LEU A 47 -13.98 -4.65 -4.23
N LYS A 48 -14.98 -4.86 -5.09
CA LYS A 48 -15.70 -6.14 -5.14
C LYS A 48 -14.75 -7.26 -5.53
N GLY A 49 -14.80 -8.35 -4.76
CA GLY A 49 -13.98 -9.53 -4.98
C GLY A 49 -12.49 -9.27 -4.76
N ARG A 50 -12.12 -8.25 -3.97
CA ARG A 50 -10.74 -7.90 -3.61
C ARG A 50 -10.65 -7.51 -2.14
N LEU A 51 -9.56 -7.94 -1.49
CA LEU A 51 -9.32 -7.67 -0.07
C LEU A 51 -8.53 -6.37 0.18
N HIS A 52 -7.83 -5.88 -0.84
CA HIS A 52 -7.07 -4.64 -0.76
C HIS A 52 -7.95 -3.43 -1.13
N PRO A 53 -7.79 -2.29 -0.45
CA PRO A 53 -8.58 -1.09 -0.73
C PRO A 53 -7.99 -0.26 -1.86
N CYS A 54 -8.77 0.71 -2.34
CA CYS A 54 -8.25 1.71 -3.26
C CYS A 54 -8.72 3.12 -2.89
N ILE A 55 -7.97 4.14 -3.29
CA ILE A 55 -8.40 5.54 -3.16
C ILE A 55 -8.72 6.14 -4.52
N ALA A 56 -9.77 6.96 -4.56
CA ALA A 56 -10.13 7.78 -5.70
C ALA A 56 -10.53 9.20 -5.25
N PRO A 57 -10.46 10.22 -6.12
CA PRO A 57 -10.81 11.59 -5.78
C PRO A 57 -12.24 11.74 -5.22
N SER A 58 -12.40 12.55 -4.17
CA SER A 58 -13.69 12.84 -3.54
C SER A 58 -13.62 14.18 -2.80
N ASP A 59 -14.47 15.14 -3.18
CA ASP A 59 -14.37 16.55 -2.77
C ASP A 59 -14.28 16.78 -1.25
N ASN A 60 -14.93 15.94 -0.45
CA ASN A 60 -14.95 16.03 1.01
C ASN A 60 -14.37 14.79 1.71
N GLY A 61 -13.72 13.91 0.94
CA GLY A 61 -13.16 12.68 1.47
C GLY A 61 -11.89 12.93 2.28
N ILE A 62 -11.73 12.17 3.37
CA ILE A 62 -10.53 12.16 4.20
C ILE A 62 -10.12 10.72 4.42
N VAL A 63 -8.94 10.35 3.92
CA VAL A 63 -8.33 9.05 4.14
C VAL A 63 -7.36 9.16 5.31
N LYS A 64 -7.59 8.38 6.36
CA LYS A 64 -6.63 8.20 7.45
C LYS A 64 -5.66 7.10 7.05
N GLY A 65 -4.36 7.38 7.19
CA GLY A 65 -3.33 6.44 6.83
C GLY A 65 -2.03 6.72 7.56
N LYS A 66 -0.95 6.20 7.02
CA LYS A 66 0.40 6.37 7.55
C LYS A 66 1.38 6.73 6.44
N ILE A 67 2.52 7.30 6.81
CA ILE A 67 3.62 7.60 5.91
C ILE A 67 4.78 6.69 6.27
N LEU A 68 5.24 5.90 5.29
CA LEU A 68 6.52 5.22 5.34
C LEU A 68 7.58 6.24 4.92
N THR A 69 8.45 6.64 5.86
CA THR A 69 9.43 7.70 5.62
C THR A 69 10.82 7.13 5.36
N GLY A 70 11.60 7.79 4.51
CA GLY A 70 13.02 7.47 4.37
C GLY A 70 13.32 6.33 3.40
N LEU A 71 12.41 6.02 2.47
CA LEU A 71 12.57 4.86 1.60
C LEU A 71 13.65 5.09 0.53
N THR A 72 14.43 4.04 0.27
CA THR A 72 15.37 4.02 -0.87
C THR A 72 14.64 3.72 -2.18
N ASP A 73 15.30 3.93 -3.32
CA ASP A 73 14.76 3.59 -4.64
C ASP A 73 14.38 2.09 -4.74
N ALA A 74 15.23 1.20 -4.23
CA ALA A 74 14.97 -0.24 -4.23
C ALA A 74 13.77 -0.64 -3.36
N GLN A 75 13.55 0.07 -2.26
CA GLN A 75 12.39 -0.13 -1.38
C GLN A 75 11.10 0.38 -2.02
N LEU A 76 11.17 1.52 -2.70
CA LEU A 76 10.06 2.05 -3.48
C LEU A 76 9.67 1.11 -4.63
N GLU A 77 10.66 0.54 -5.33
CA GLU A 77 10.44 -0.43 -6.40
C GLU A 77 9.69 -1.69 -5.90
N ASN A 78 9.94 -2.15 -4.67
CA ASN A 78 9.18 -3.26 -4.09
C ASN A 78 7.68 -2.94 -3.99
N LEU A 79 7.34 -1.72 -3.57
CA LEU A 79 5.96 -1.27 -3.48
C LEU A 79 5.35 -1.16 -4.88
N ASP A 80 6.08 -0.60 -5.85
CA ASP A 80 5.62 -0.50 -7.24
C ASP A 80 5.33 -1.86 -7.88
N MET A 81 6.19 -2.86 -7.63
CA MET A 81 5.99 -4.21 -8.15
C MET A 81 4.75 -4.89 -7.58
N ILE A 82 4.41 -4.60 -6.32
CA ILE A 82 3.24 -5.16 -5.64
C ILE A 82 1.95 -4.48 -6.10
N GLU A 83 1.94 -3.15 -6.10
CA GLU A 83 0.80 -2.33 -6.52
C GLU A 83 0.53 -2.50 -8.03
N GLY A 84 1.60 -2.79 -8.79
CA GLY A 84 1.52 -3.17 -10.19
C GLY A 84 0.92 -2.08 -11.07
N THR A 85 0.14 -2.50 -12.07
CA THR A 85 -0.51 -1.58 -13.03
C THR A 85 -1.89 -1.11 -12.59
N GLU A 86 -2.38 -1.61 -11.46
CA GLU A 86 -3.72 -1.32 -10.95
C GLU A 86 -3.78 0.04 -10.24
N TYR A 87 -2.62 0.49 -9.75
CA TYR A 87 -2.44 1.78 -9.13
C TYR A 87 -1.46 2.64 -9.90
N VAL A 88 -1.66 3.95 -9.81
CA VAL A 88 -0.76 4.96 -10.34
C VAL A 88 -0.15 5.71 -9.17
N ARG A 89 1.19 5.76 -9.11
CA ARG A 89 1.88 6.58 -8.12
C ARG A 89 1.67 8.06 -8.42
N LYS A 90 1.13 8.82 -7.47
CA LYS A 90 0.89 10.26 -7.55
C LYS A 90 1.51 10.98 -6.36
N THR A 91 2.05 12.16 -6.57
CA THR A 91 2.44 13.06 -5.48
C THR A 91 1.21 13.76 -4.91
N VAL A 92 1.01 13.66 -3.60
CA VAL A 92 -0.09 14.27 -2.87
C VAL A 92 0.41 15.07 -1.68
N GLU A 93 -0.44 15.95 -1.14
CA GLU A 93 -0.21 16.65 0.11
C GLU A 93 -1.02 15.99 1.23
N VAL A 94 -0.34 15.56 2.28
CA VAL A 94 -0.96 14.98 3.48
C VAL A 94 -0.74 15.88 4.68
N VAL A 95 -1.60 15.74 5.69
CA VAL A 95 -1.49 16.46 6.96
C VAL A 95 -1.09 15.47 8.05
N LEU A 96 0.04 15.68 8.71
CA LEU A 96 0.49 14.85 9.83
C LEU A 96 -0.50 14.95 10.98
N THR A 97 -0.87 13.80 11.55
CA THR A 97 -1.90 13.77 12.62
C THR A 97 -1.41 14.43 13.90
N ASP A 98 -0.12 14.28 14.22
CA ASP A 98 0.43 14.74 15.51
C ASP A 98 0.78 16.23 15.50
N THR A 99 1.30 16.74 14.39
CA THR A 99 1.81 18.12 14.28
C THR A 99 0.90 19.04 13.46
N SER A 100 -0.09 18.49 12.73
CA SER A 100 -0.88 19.21 11.73
C SER A 100 -0.07 19.85 10.59
N GLU A 101 1.20 19.44 10.44
CA GLU A 101 2.06 19.89 9.36
C GLU A 101 1.64 19.28 8.02
N LYS A 102 1.70 20.07 6.95
CA LYS A 102 1.48 19.61 5.58
C LYS A 102 2.78 19.07 4.99
N LYS A 103 2.75 17.86 4.44
CA LYS A 103 3.91 17.22 3.80
C LYS A 103 3.54 16.72 2.41
N LYS A 104 4.41 16.97 1.43
CA LYS A 104 4.32 16.34 0.10
C LYS A 104 4.94 14.96 0.14
N VAL A 105 4.19 13.97 -0.32
CA VAL A 105 4.55 12.54 -0.30
C VAL A 105 4.00 11.87 -1.56
N GLU A 106 4.48 10.69 -1.89
CA GLU A 106 3.88 9.86 -2.93
C GLU A 106 2.80 8.95 -2.35
N THR A 107 1.85 8.52 -3.17
CA THR A 107 0.86 7.51 -2.80
C THR A 107 0.39 6.76 -4.04
N TYR A 108 -0.21 5.59 -3.85
CA TYR A 108 -0.77 4.79 -4.93
C TYR A 108 -2.26 5.13 -5.07
N VAL A 109 -2.70 5.63 -6.21
CA VAL A 109 -4.11 5.98 -6.48
C VAL A 109 -4.68 4.97 -7.46
N TRP A 110 -5.95 4.57 -7.30
CA TRP A 110 -6.57 3.62 -8.21
C TRP A 110 -6.50 4.13 -9.66
N ALA A 111 -6.06 3.28 -10.60
CA ALA A 111 -5.89 3.69 -12.00
C ALA A 111 -7.25 3.89 -12.71
N LYS A 112 -8.33 3.28 -12.20
CA LYS A 112 -9.66 3.29 -12.82
C LYS A 112 -10.65 4.08 -11.97
N GLU A 113 -10.60 5.40 -12.07
CA GLU A 113 -11.39 6.32 -11.22
C GLU A 113 -12.92 6.11 -11.33
N ASP A 114 -13.43 5.50 -12.41
CA ASP A 114 -14.86 5.17 -12.62
C ASP A 114 -15.19 3.67 -12.46
N ASP A 115 -14.37 2.90 -11.73
CA ASP A 115 -14.59 1.46 -11.56
C ASP A 115 -15.91 1.15 -10.82
N PRO A 116 -16.89 0.46 -11.44
CA PRO A 116 -18.18 0.13 -10.81
C PRO A 116 -18.06 -0.90 -9.68
N ASN A 117 -16.87 -1.46 -9.47
CA ASN A 117 -16.58 -2.35 -8.35
C ASN A 117 -16.13 -1.59 -7.09
N MET A 118 -15.89 -0.28 -7.16
CA MET A 118 -15.65 0.54 -5.96
C MET A 118 -16.96 0.74 -5.19
N TYR A 119 -16.96 0.43 -3.90
CA TYR A 119 -18.14 0.59 -3.05
C TYR A 119 -17.76 0.74 -1.59
N GLY A 120 -18.63 1.43 -0.83
CA GLY A 120 -18.50 1.58 0.61
C GLY A 120 -17.19 2.21 1.07
N GLU A 121 -17.00 2.22 2.38
CA GLU A 121 -15.76 2.63 3.02
C GLU A 121 -15.00 1.36 3.46
N TRP A 122 -13.70 1.32 3.21
CA TRP A 122 -12.84 0.25 3.72
C TRP A 122 -12.29 0.63 5.10
N ASP A 123 -12.25 -0.33 6.01
CA ASP A 123 -11.80 -0.14 7.39
C ASP A 123 -10.60 -1.05 7.70
N PHE A 124 -9.51 -0.43 8.17
CA PHE A 124 -8.27 -1.13 8.50
C PHE A 124 -8.41 -2.07 9.71
N GLU A 125 -9.20 -1.67 10.71
CA GLU A 125 -9.41 -2.43 11.94
C GLU A 125 -10.30 -3.64 11.71
N GLU A 126 -11.22 -3.57 10.75
CA GLU A 126 -11.98 -4.74 10.28
C GLU A 126 -11.10 -5.69 9.45
N TRP A 127 -10.29 -5.14 8.56
CA TRP A 127 -9.44 -5.94 7.67
C TRP A 127 -8.33 -6.70 8.42
N LYS A 128 -7.70 -6.05 9.39
CA LYS A 128 -6.51 -6.57 10.09
C LYS A 128 -6.69 -7.96 10.71
N PRO A 129 -7.68 -8.22 11.59
CA PRO A 129 -7.82 -9.54 12.21
C PRO A 129 -8.22 -10.64 11.21
N LEU A 130 -8.84 -10.29 10.08
CA LEU A 130 -9.37 -11.25 9.12
C LEU A 130 -8.34 -11.65 8.05
N HIS A 131 -7.50 -10.71 7.63
CA HIS A 131 -6.70 -10.88 6.40
C HIS A 131 -5.20 -10.65 6.59
N MET A 132 -4.75 -10.07 7.70
CA MET A 132 -3.33 -9.75 7.90
C MET A 132 -2.41 -10.96 7.76
N GLU A 133 -2.78 -12.13 8.32
CA GLU A 133 -1.95 -13.34 8.25
C GLU A 133 -1.83 -13.86 6.81
N ALA A 134 -2.93 -13.84 6.04
CA ALA A 134 -2.93 -14.26 4.65
C ALA A 134 -2.06 -13.33 3.78
N PHE A 135 -2.14 -12.02 4.02
CA PHE A 135 -1.30 -11.04 3.32
C PHE A 135 0.17 -11.18 3.69
N LEU A 136 0.50 -11.41 4.96
CA LEU A 136 1.88 -11.69 5.38
C LEU A 136 2.45 -12.91 4.64
N GLU A 137 1.67 -13.98 4.53
CA GLU A 137 2.10 -15.18 3.80
C GLU A 137 2.25 -14.94 2.29
N GLY A 138 1.31 -14.21 1.68
CA GLY A 138 1.41 -13.78 0.28
C GLY A 138 2.67 -12.96 0.03
N PHE A 139 2.94 -11.95 0.86
CA PHE A 139 4.12 -11.09 0.73
C PHE A 139 5.44 -11.84 0.98
N LYS A 140 5.49 -12.85 1.86
CA LYS A 140 6.68 -13.69 2.01
C LYS A 140 7.00 -14.41 0.71
N GLN A 141 5.98 -15.02 0.09
CA GLN A 141 6.15 -15.72 -1.19
C GLN A 141 6.59 -14.76 -2.31
N PHE A 142 6.06 -13.53 -2.34
CA PHE A 142 6.51 -12.49 -3.25
C PHE A 142 8.00 -12.17 -3.06
N MET A 143 8.46 -11.98 -1.82
CA MET A 143 9.86 -11.68 -1.52
C MET A 143 10.80 -12.86 -1.85
N GLU A 144 10.36 -14.10 -1.62
CA GLU A 144 11.10 -15.30 -2.04
C GLU A 144 11.22 -15.39 -3.57
N TRP A 145 10.11 -15.13 -4.28
CA TRP A 145 10.11 -15.09 -5.75
C TRP A 145 11.02 -14.00 -6.29
N LYS A 146 10.99 -12.78 -5.72
CA LYS A 146 11.89 -11.68 -6.13
C LYS A 146 13.36 -12.09 -6.02
N LYS A 147 13.73 -12.88 -5.00
CA LYS A 147 15.10 -13.39 -4.79
C LYS A 147 15.48 -14.51 -5.76
N ASN A 148 14.51 -15.27 -6.27
CA ASN A 148 14.73 -16.37 -7.20
C ASN A 148 13.57 -16.50 -8.22
N PRO A 149 13.53 -15.65 -9.25
CA PRO A 149 12.38 -15.54 -10.15
C PRO A 149 12.15 -16.79 -11.01
N ASP A 150 13.15 -17.66 -11.15
CA ASP A 150 13.09 -18.91 -11.93
C ASP A 150 12.43 -20.09 -11.18
N GLY A 151 12.07 -19.93 -9.90
CA GLY A 151 11.71 -21.05 -9.01
C GLY A 151 10.22 -21.44 -8.93
N LYS A 152 9.29 -20.47 -8.79
CA LYS A 152 7.84 -20.72 -8.62
C LYS A 152 7.00 -19.59 -9.25
N PRO A 153 5.87 -19.88 -9.92
CA PRO A 153 5.03 -18.85 -10.53
C PRO A 153 4.31 -17.98 -9.49
N MET A 154 4.22 -16.67 -9.81
CA MET A 154 3.57 -15.61 -9.03
C MET A 154 2.06 -15.84 -8.77
N ALA A 155 1.45 -16.83 -9.42
CA ALA A 155 0.02 -17.18 -9.35
C ALA A 155 -0.52 -17.47 -7.93
N LYS A 156 0.35 -17.75 -6.94
CA LYS A 156 -0.09 -17.89 -5.54
C LYS A 156 -0.33 -16.55 -4.86
N PHE A 157 0.45 -15.51 -5.19
CA PHE A 157 0.32 -14.18 -4.60
C PHE A 157 -1.07 -13.60 -4.88
N ASP A 158 -1.49 -13.66 -6.15
CA ASP A 158 -2.80 -13.25 -6.62
C ASP A 158 -3.92 -13.94 -5.84
N LYS A 159 -3.79 -15.24 -5.57
CA LYS A 159 -4.77 -16.01 -4.81
C LYS A 159 -4.94 -15.55 -3.35
N TYR A 160 -3.87 -15.11 -2.69
CA TYR A 160 -3.90 -14.72 -1.26
C TYR A 160 -4.29 -13.26 -1.04
N VAL A 161 -4.05 -12.41 -2.03
CA VAL A 161 -4.23 -10.95 -1.92
C VAL A 161 -5.47 -10.45 -2.68
N LEU A 162 -5.86 -11.15 -3.75
CA LEU A 162 -6.92 -10.68 -4.65
C LEU A 162 -8.28 -11.33 -4.41
N GLU A 163 -8.39 -12.58 -3.93
CA GLU A 163 -9.71 -13.23 -3.83
C GLU A 163 -10.32 -13.06 -2.42
N ASP A 164 -11.35 -12.22 -2.32
CA ASP A 164 -12.29 -12.27 -1.19
C ASP A 164 -13.19 -13.50 -1.40
N PRO A 165 -13.11 -14.55 -0.56
CA PRO A 165 -13.98 -15.71 -0.71
C PRO A 165 -15.43 -15.26 -0.52
N PRO A 166 -16.38 -15.71 -1.37
CA PRO A 166 -17.77 -15.33 -1.20
C PRO A 166 -18.24 -15.71 0.21
N ALA A 167 -18.93 -14.78 0.87
CA ALA A 167 -19.64 -15.09 2.11
C ALA A 167 -20.62 -16.23 1.83
N GLU A 168 -20.43 -17.37 2.49
CA GLU A 168 -21.39 -18.48 2.49
C GLU A 168 -22.74 -18.07 3.07
#